data_AF-A0AB38NS68-F1
#
_entry.id   AF-A0AB38NS68-F1
#
_cell.length_a   1.000
_cell.length_b   1.000
_cell.length_c   1.000
_cell.angle_alpha   90.00
_cell.angle_beta   90.00
_cell.angle_gamma   90.00
#
_symmetry.space_group_name_H-M   'P 1'
#
loop_
_entity.id
_entity.type
_entity.pdbx_description
1 polymer ?
#
loop_
_entity_poly.entity_id
_entity_poly.type
_entity_poly.pdbx_seq_one_letter_code
_entity_poly.pdbx_strand_id
1 'polypeptide(L)'
;MLFWSINAFSVQLTYADEVSAFKAAGYSFDGKSWRSNCQEFRFTSLGEITVVRDLNGDDQPEVIITESNTYCYGNTGYHYTLVSKWNNSSWKLITSGVGIPNFIITQEPHGWPDIEIGGPGFCFPVMRWNGRNYVFSRYQYNEAPCSLQ
;
A
#
# COMPACT_ATOMS: atom_id res chain seq x y z
N MET A 1 23.33 26.83 -12.96
CA MET A 1 22.11 26.34 -12.29
C MET A 1 22.17 24.82 -12.37
N LEU A 2 22.39 24.17 -11.23
CA LEU A 2 22.59 22.72 -11.16
C LEU A 2 21.23 22.04 -11.36
N PHE A 3 21.11 21.30 -12.46
CA PHE A 3 20.02 20.36 -12.67
C PHE A 3 20.20 19.22 -11.68
N TRP A 4 19.39 19.19 -10.62
CA TRP A 4 19.27 18.00 -9.79
C TRP A 4 18.50 16.95 -10.59
N SER A 5 19.25 16.02 -11.18
CA SER A 5 18.70 14.77 -11.68
C SER A 5 18.07 14.04 -10.49
N ILE A 6 16.75 14.04 -10.41
CA ILE A 6 16.01 13.06 -9.60
C ILE A 6 16.31 11.70 -10.24
N ASN A 7 17.33 11.02 -9.73
CA ASN A 7 17.48 9.59 -9.94
C ASN A 7 16.26 8.94 -9.29
N ALA A 8 15.23 8.68 -10.08
CA ALA A 8 14.25 7.66 -9.75
C ALA A 8 14.97 6.31 -9.86
N PHE A 9 15.79 5.96 -8.87
CA PHE A 9 16.18 4.58 -8.68
C PHE A 9 14.88 3.83 -8.40
N SER A 10 14.41 3.02 -9.35
CA SER A 10 13.50 1.94 -9.02
C SER A 10 14.27 1.05 -8.06
N VAL A 11 13.99 1.17 -6.76
CA VAL A 11 14.62 0.31 -5.75
C VAL A 11 14.21 -1.11 -6.06
N GLN A 12 15.13 -1.91 -6.58
CA GLN A 12 14.89 -3.34 -6.79
C GLN A 12 15.08 -4.04 -5.46
N LEU A 13 14.04 -4.71 -4.97
CA LEU A 13 14.13 -5.48 -3.73
C LEU A 13 15.08 -6.67 -3.92
N THR A 14 15.83 -6.98 -2.87
CA THR A 14 16.49 -8.28 -2.76
C THR A 14 15.44 -9.36 -2.52
N TYR A 15 15.73 -10.62 -2.86
CA TYR A 15 14.83 -11.74 -2.53
C TYR A 15 14.54 -11.83 -1.03
N ALA A 16 15.54 -11.55 -0.17
CA ALA A 16 15.35 -11.54 1.27
C ALA A 16 14.39 -10.44 1.74
N ASP A 17 14.44 -9.26 1.10
CA ASP A 17 13.52 -8.16 1.35
C ASP A 17 12.11 -8.48 0.88
N GLU A 18 11.95 -9.04 -0.32
CA GLU A 18 10.65 -9.49 -0.83
C GLU A 18 10.00 -10.48 0.14
N VAL A 19 10.74 -11.52 0.55
CA VAL A 19 10.29 -12.52 1.53
C VAL A 19 9.88 -11.87 2.85
N SER A 20 10.63 -10.87 3.31
CA SER A 20 10.38 -10.20 4.58
C SER A 20 9.18 -9.25 4.50
N ALA A 21 8.99 -8.57 3.37
CA ALA A 21 7.83 -7.73 3.08
C ALA A 21 6.54 -8.56 3.07
N PHE A 22 6.51 -9.69 2.35
CA PHE A 22 5.35 -10.59 2.34
C PHE A 22 5.02 -11.14 3.73
N LYS A 23 6.03 -11.55 4.50
CA LYS A 23 5.82 -12.01 5.89
C LYS A 23 5.27 -10.91 6.78
N ALA A 24 5.79 -9.68 6.68
CA ALA A 24 5.29 -8.53 7.44
C ALA A 24 3.84 -8.17 7.05
N ALA A 25 3.47 -8.41 5.80
CA ALA A 25 2.11 -8.26 5.30
C ALA A 25 1.17 -9.42 5.70
N GLY A 26 1.67 -10.45 6.40
CA GLY A 26 0.88 -11.60 6.84
C GLY A 26 0.66 -12.68 5.77
N TYR A 27 1.39 -12.63 4.65
CA TYR A 27 1.33 -13.66 3.62
C TYR A 27 2.18 -14.87 4.02
N SER A 28 1.74 -16.05 3.59
CA SER A 28 2.45 -17.31 3.73
C SER A 28 2.83 -17.87 2.37
N PHE A 29 4.02 -18.46 2.27
CA PHE A 29 4.48 -19.11 1.05
C PHE A 29 4.08 -20.59 1.06
N ASP A 30 3.33 -21.03 0.04
CA ASP A 30 2.83 -22.42 -0.07
C ASP A 30 3.80 -23.37 -0.80
N GLY A 31 5.01 -22.90 -1.15
CA GLY A 31 5.98 -23.62 -1.99
C GLY A 31 6.00 -23.16 -3.45
N LYS A 32 5.01 -22.38 -3.89
CA LYS A 32 4.92 -21.82 -5.25
C LYS A 32 4.63 -20.33 -5.26
N SER A 33 3.81 -19.85 -4.33
CA SER A 33 3.31 -18.48 -4.35
C SER A 33 2.98 -17.95 -2.96
N TRP A 34 2.98 -16.63 -2.82
CA TRP A 34 2.56 -15.94 -1.61
C TRP A 34 1.04 -15.83 -1.55
N ARG A 35 0.45 -16.26 -0.43
CA ARG A 35 -0.99 -16.24 -0.20
C ARG A 35 -1.32 -15.53 1.11
N SER A 36 -2.34 -14.68 1.08
CA SER A 36 -2.95 -14.13 2.29
C SER A 36 -3.83 -15.17 2.98
N ASN A 37 -4.62 -14.73 3.96
CA ASN A 37 -5.67 -15.55 4.59
C ASN A 37 -6.93 -15.68 3.72
N CYS A 38 -7.02 -15.00 2.57
CA CYS A 38 -8.08 -15.17 1.58
C CYS A 38 -7.86 -16.44 0.72
N GLN A 39 -7.82 -17.61 1.37
CA GLN A 39 -7.43 -18.87 0.74
C GLN A 39 -8.60 -19.71 0.23
N GLU A 40 -9.85 -19.33 0.53
CA GLU A 40 -10.98 -20.25 0.41
C GLU A 40 -11.39 -20.58 -1.03
N PHE A 41 -10.89 -19.89 -2.06
CA PHE A 41 -11.31 -20.12 -3.44
C PHE A 41 -10.16 -20.13 -4.47
N ARG A 42 -10.28 -21.05 -5.45
CA ARG A 42 -9.31 -21.24 -6.56
C ARG A 42 -9.10 -20.00 -7.46
N PHE A 43 -9.87 -18.93 -7.24
CA PHE A 43 -9.86 -17.70 -8.03
C PHE A 43 -9.26 -16.50 -7.29
N THR A 44 -8.71 -16.67 -6.09
CA THR A 44 -7.93 -15.59 -5.45
C THR A 44 -6.69 -15.31 -6.29
N SER A 45 -6.46 -14.04 -6.64
CA SER A 45 -5.15 -13.65 -7.15
C SER A 45 -4.11 -13.81 -6.03
N LEU A 46 -2.88 -14.10 -6.42
CA LEU A 46 -1.77 -14.18 -5.51
C LEU A 46 -1.42 -12.78 -4.99
N GLY A 47 -0.73 -12.71 -3.85
CA GLY A 47 -0.13 -11.46 -3.41
C GLY A 47 0.95 -11.02 -4.39
N GLU A 48 0.82 -9.82 -4.93
CA GLU A 48 1.76 -9.22 -5.88
C GLU A 48 2.30 -7.90 -5.35
N ILE A 49 3.62 -7.72 -5.41
CA ILE A 49 4.26 -6.44 -5.14
C ILE A 49 4.04 -5.53 -6.35
N THR A 50 3.25 -4.47 -6.18
CA THR A 50 2.91 -3.54 -7.26
C THR A 50 3.66 -2.21 -7.19
N VAL A 51 4.16 -1.84 -6.00
CA VAL A 51 4.94 -0.62 -5.78
C VAL A 51 6.12 -0.93 -4.88
N VAL A 52 7.29 -0.40 -5.23
CA VAL A 52 8.48 -0.32 -4.39
C VAL A 52 9.03 1.08 -4.46
N ARG A 53 8.92 1.85 -3.38
CA ARG A 53 9.35 3.26 -3.35
C ARG A 53 9.45 3.75 -1.91
N ASP A 54 10.38 4.66 -1.63
CA ASP A 54 10.33 5.48 -0.43
C ASP A 54 9.14 6.45 -0.49
N LEU A 55 8.14 6.19 0.35
CA LEU A 55 6.94 7.00 0.50
C LEU A 55 7.06 7.99 1.65
N ASN A 56 7.92 7.72 2.65
CA ASN A 56 7.94 8.46 3.90
C ASN A 56 9.15 9.44 4.04
N GLY A 57 10.10 9.36 3.13
CA GLY A 57 11.32 10.18 3.07
C GLY A 57 12.46 9.73 3.98
N ASP A 58 12.49 8.47 4.44
CA ASP A 58 13.53 7.94 5.36
C ASP A 58 14.66 7.16 4.66
N ASP A 59 14.75 7.27 3.33
CA ASP A 59 15.71 6.55 2.47
C ASP A 59 15.54 5.01 2.48
N GLN A 60 14.46 4.48 3.07
CA GLN A 60 14.08 3.08 2.96
C GLN A 60 12.84 2.91 2.06
N PRO A 61 12.73 1.78 1.34
CA PRO A 61 11.56 1.52 0.52
C PRO A 61 10.37 1.04 1.34
N GLU A 62 9.19 1.51 0.95
CA GLU A 62 7.92 0.86 1.19
C GLU A 62 7.53 -0.06 0.04
N VAL A 63 6.67 -1.02 0.36
CA VAL A 63 6.10 -1.97 -0.57
C VAL A 63 4.59 -2.00 -0.43
N ILE A 64 3.91 -2.00 -1.58
CA ILE A 64 2.48 -2.31 -1.66
C ILE A 64 2.32 -3.70 -2.22
N ILE A 65 1.61 -4.53 -1.45
CA ILE A 65 1.21 -5.87 -1.86
C ILE A 65 -0.29 -5.82 -2.12
N THR A 66 -0.68 -6.16 -3.33
CA THR A 66 -2.09 -6.22 -3.73
C THR A 66 -2.51 -7.64 -4.03
N GLU A 67 -3.77 -7.91 -3.77
CA GLU A 67 -4.45 -9.11 -4.24
C GLU A 67 -5.90 -8.77 -4.58
N SER A 68 -6.52 -9.63 -5.37
CA SER A 68 -7.87 -9.47 -5.85
C SER A 68 -8.67 -10.76 -5.65
N ASN A 69 -9.85 -10.60 -5.07
CA ASN A 69 -10.83 -11.64 -4.85
C ASN A 69 -12.16 -10.98 -4.42
N THR A 70 -13.23 -11.16 -5.20
CA THR A 70 -14.55 -10.57 -4.89
C THR A 70 -15.27 -11.26 -3.72
N TYR A 71 -14.94 -12.51 -3.43
CA TYR A 71 -15.45 -13.23 -2.26
C TYR A 71 -14.93 -12.62 -0.95
N CYS A 72 -13.63 -12.34 -0.87
CA CYS A 72 -13.03 -11.74 0.32
C CYS A 72 -13.21 -10.23 0.41
N TYR A 73 -13.18 -9.52 -0.73
CA TYR A 73 -13.10 -8.06 -0.77
C TYR A 73 -14.34 -7.40 -1.36
N GLY A 74 -15.43 -8.16 -1.49
CA GLY A 74 -16.73 -7.68 -1.94
C GLY A 74 -16.69 -7.04 -3.32
N ASN A 75 -17.53 -6.03 -3.53
CA ASN A 75 -17.68 -5.34 -4.81
C ASN A 75 -16.41 -4.60 -5.26
N THR A 76 -15.55 -4.21 -4.31
CA THR A 76 -14.24 -3.62 -4.63
C THR A 76 -13.31 -4.63 -5.26
N GLY A 77 -13.35 -5.88 -4.78
CA GLY A 77 -12.57 -6.98 -5.35
C GLY A 77 -11.06 -6.89 -5.16
N TYR A 78 -10.53 -5.83 -4.55
CA TYR A 78 -9.11 -5.60 -4.31
C TYR A 78 -8.83 -5.35 -2.83
N HIS A 79 -7.68 -5.84 -2.39
CA HIS A 79 -7.11 -5.55 -1.07
C HIS A 79 -5.66 -5.12 -1.24
N TYR A 80 -5.25 -4.11 -0.47
CA TYR A 80 -3.88 -3.63 -0.43
C TYR A 80 -3.30 -3.81 0.98
N THR A 81 -2.00 -4.03 1.01
CA THR A 81 -1.21 -4.03 2.23
C THR A 81 0.03 -3.18 2.00
N LEU A 82 0.24 -2.17 2.84
CA LEU A 82 1.42 -1.30 2.84
C LEU A 82 2.36 -1.74 3.97
N VAL A 83 3.58 -2.11 3.60
CA VAL A 83 4.66 -2.43 4.53
C VAL A 83 5.86 -1.51 4.31
N SER A 84 6.57 -1.21 5.39
CA SER A 84 7.75 -0.32 5.39
C SER A 84 8.97 -1.07 5.87
N LYS A 85 10.11 -0.80 5.24
CA LYS A 85 11.42 -1.29 5.69
C LYS A 85 12.01 -0.31 6.69
N TRP A 86 12.29 -0.76 7.91
CA TRP A 86 12.89 0.08 8.97
C TRP A 86 14.42 -0.04 9.03
N ASN A 87 14.98 -1.17 8.60
CA ASN A 87 16.42 -1.43 8.51
C ASN A 87 16.66 -2.62 7.56
N ASN A 88 17.92 -3.01 7.33
CA ASN A 88 18.34 -4.02 6.34
C ASN A 88 17.51 -5.32 6.30
N SER A 89 16.76 -5.70 7.33
CA SER A 89 15.87 -6.87 7.28
C SER A 89 14.57 -6.75 8.07
N SER A 90 14.28 -5.60 8.70
CA SER A 90 13.06 -5.44 9.50
C SER A 90 11.97 -4.75 8.68
N TRP A 91 10.90 -5.48 8.41
CA TRP A 91 9.72 -4.99 7.72
C TRP A 91 8.53 -4.92 8.68
N LYS A 92 7.68 -3.89 8.54
CA LYS A 92 6.50 -3.70 9.38
C LYS A 92 5.27 -3.37 8.56
N LEU A 93 4.14 -3.93 8.97
CA LEU A 93 2.83 -3.50 8.50
C LEU A 93 2.57 -2.05 8.94
N ILE A 94 2.23 -1.21 7.98
CA ILE A 94 1.84 0.20 8.23
C ILE A 94 0.33 0.34 8.18
N THR A 95 -0.30 -0.18 7.13
CA THR A 95 -1.76 -0.21 7.00
C THR A 95 -2.18 -1.22 5.93
N SER A 96 -3.44 -1.64 5.97
CA SER A 96 -4.04 -2.51 4.96
C SER A 96 -5.53 -2.26 4.89
N GLY A 97 -6.15 -2.61 3.77
CA GLY A 97 -7.59 -2.48 3.63
C GLY A 97 -8.11 -2.93 2.27
N VAL A 98 -9.43 -3.02 2.19
CA VAL A 98 -10.14 -3.25 0.92
C VAL A 98 -10.16 -1.95 0.13
N GLY A 99 -9.61 -1.97 -1.08
CA GLY A 99 -9.47 -0.78 -1.92
C GLY A 99 -8.22 -0.76 -2.77
N ILE A 100 -8.15 0.29 -3.59
CA ILE A 100 -7.00 0.60 -4.44
C ILE A 100 -6.38 1.89 -3.88
N PRO A 101 -5.18 1.84 -3.27
CA PRO A 101 -4.58 3.00 -2.62
C PRO A 101 -4.04 3.97 -3.67
N ASN A 102 -4.40 5.24 -3.54
CA ASN A 102 -3.85 6.37 -4.29
C ASN A 102 -3.13 7.32 -3.31
N PHE A 103 -1.82 7.50 -3.48
CA PHE A 103 -1.00 8.31 -2.58
C PHE A 103 -1.02 9.77 -2.99
N ILE A 104 -1.50 10.61 -2.09
CA ILE A 104 -1.54 12.05 -2.25
C ILE A 104 -0.29 12.62 -1.57
N ILE A 105 0.74 12.85 -2.37
CA ILE A 105 1.99 13.43 -1.88
C ILE A 105 1.75 14.92 -1.60
N THR A 106 1.73 15.27 -0.32
CA THR A 106 1.68 16.68 0.11
C THR A 106 3.10 17.15 0.43
N GLN A 107 3.34 18.46 0.36
CA GLN A 107 4.65 19.04 0.72
C GLN A 107 4.89 19.08 2.24
N GLU A 108 3.97 18.56 3.05
CA GLU A 108 4.07 18.65 4.50
C GLU A 108 5.08 17.63 5.06
N PRO A 109 5.91 18.02 6.04
CA PRO A 109 7.03 17.21 6.54
C PRO A 109 6.58 16.10 7.52
N HIS A 110 5.38 15.54 7.36
CA HIS A 110 4.78 14.61 8.32
C HIS A 110 5.15 13.13 8.11
N GLY A 111 6.20 12.88 7.33
CA GLY A 111 6.66 11.56 6.96
C GLY A 111 5.78 10.97 5.86
N TRP A 112 4.53 10.61 6.17
CA TRP A 112 3.71 9.80 5.29
C TRP A 112 2.71 10.60 4.43
N PRO A 113 2.49 10.24 3.14
CA PRO A 113 1.45 10.83 2.30
C PRO A 113 0.04 10.47 2.79
N ASP A 114 -0.95 11.30 2.48
CA ASP A 114 -2.36 10.92 2.62
C ASP A 114 -2.66 9.76 1.63
N ILE A 115 -3.56 8.84 1.98
CA ILE A 115 -3.98 7.74 1.09
C ILE A 115 -5.47 7.85 0.82
N GLU A 116 -5.85 8.08 -0.44
CA GLU A 116 -7.23 7.90 -0.91
C GLU A 116 -7.46 6.41 -1.21
N ILE A 117 -8.53 5.83 -0.66
CA ILE A 117 -8.86 4.41 -0.85
C ILE A 117 -9.96 4.27 -1.89
N GLY A 118 -9.55 4.02 -3.13
CA GLY A 118 -10.44 3.83 -4.27
C GLY A 118 -11.25 2.54 -4.20
N GLY A 119 -12.33 2.51 -4.98
CA GLY A 119 -13.24 1.37 -5.14
C GLY A 119 -14.39 1.74 -6.07
N PRO A 120 -15.49 0.99 -6.07
CA PRO A 120 -16.70 1.37 -6.80
C PRO A 120 -17.28 2.69 -6.28
N GLY A 121 -17.65 3.60 -7.18
CA GLY A 121 -18.28 4.88 -6.84
C GLY A 121 -17.43 6.10 -7.20
N PHE A 122 -17.75 7.24 -6.58
CA PHE A 122 -17.19 8.56 -6.89
C PHE A 122 -16.97 9.41 -5.63
N CYS A 123 -16.76 8.77 -4.49
CA CYS A 123 -16.48 9.46 -3.22
C CYS A 123 -15.73 8.52 -2.28
N PHE A 124 -14.44 8.76 -2.10
CA PHE A 124 -13.51 7.82 -1.47
C PHE A 124 -12.95 8.39 -0.17
N PRO A 125 -12.75 7.54 0.86
CA PRO A 125 -12.16 7.99 2.10
C PRO A 125 -10.68 8.28 1.89
N VAL A 126 -10.24 9.41 2.44
CA VAL A 126 -8.84 9.77 2.56
C VAL A 126 -8.39 9.49 3.98
N MET A 127 -7.33 8.70 4.09
CA MET A 127 -6.68 8.34 5.32
C MET A 127 -5.42 9.19 5.50
N ARG A 128 -5.28 9.82 6.66
CA ARG A 128 -4.13 10.65 7.01
C ARG A 128 -3.30 10.00 8.10
N TRP A 129 -1.99 10.10 7.98
CA TRP A 129 -1.07 9.69 9.03
C TRP A 129 -1.14 10.65 10.23
N ASN A 130 -1.39 10.13 11.43
CA ASN A 130 -1.44 10.93 12.67
C ASN A 130 -0.17 10.88 13.52
N GLY A 131 0.95 10.41 12.94
CA GLY A 131 2.20 10.14 13.67
C GLY A 131 2.33 8.70 14.15
N ARG A 132 1.24 7.90 14.12
CA ARG A 132 1.25 6.50 14.56
C ARG A 132 0.48 5.54 13.66
N ASN A 133 -0.67 5.96 13.15
CA ASN A 133 -1.52 5.16 12.27
C ASN A 133 -2.20 6.06 11.24
N TYR A 134 -2.68 5.44 10.17
CA TYR A 134 -3.62 6.07 9.26
C TYR A 134 -5.00 6.16 9.90
N VAL A 135 -5.58 7.37 9.92
CA VAL A 135 -6.93 7.65 10.43
C VAL A 135 -7.75 8.35 9.37
N PHE A 136 -9.07 8.17 9.40
CA PHE A 136 -9.96 8.87 8.48
C PHE A 136 -9.80 10.39 8.61
N SER A 137 -9.67 11.08 7.48
CA SER A 137 -9.56 12.54 7.41
C SER A 137 -10.79 13.17 6.77
N ARG A 138 -11.15 12.73 5.57
CA ARG A 138 -12.22 13.32 4.74
C ARG A 138 -12.65 12.34 3.67
N TYR A 139 -13.72 12.69 2.96
CA TYR A 139 -14.03 12.09 1.66
C TYR A 139 -13.61 13.02 0.53
N GLN A 140 -13.12 12.45 -0.57
CA GLN A 140 -12.83 13.20 -1.78
C GLN A 140 -13.03 12.35 -3.06
N TYR A 141 -13.06 13.02 -4.20
CA TYR A 141 -12.98 12.41 -5.54
C TYR A 141 -12.37 13.41 -6.52
N ASN A 142 -11.40 12.98 -7.33
CA ASN A 142 -10.64 13.85 -8.22
C ASN A 142 -10.09 15.10 -7.49
N GLU A 143 -9.48 14.89 -6.32
CA GLU A 143 -8.89 15.93 -5.47
C GLU A 143 -9.89 16.97 -4.90
N ALA A 144 -11.20 16.79 -5.13
CA ALA A 144 -12.24 17.66 -4.60
C ALA A 144 -13.03 16.99 -3.45
N PRO A 145 -13.43 17.72 -2.40
CA PRO A 145 -14.28 17.18 -1.34
C PRO A 145 -15.61 16.63 -1.89
N CYS A 146 -16.07 15.53 -1.31
CA CYS A 146 -17.37 14.94 -1.61
C CYS A 146 -18.09 14.49 -0.33
N SER A 147 -19.33 14.05 -0.46
CA SER A 147 -20.12 13.51 0.65
C SER A 147 -20.85 12.25 0.20
N LEU A 148 -20.95 11.28 1.10
CA LEU A 148 -21.80 10.11 0.89
C LEU A 148 -23.27 10.57 0.87
N GLN A 149 -24.00 10.21 -0.18
CA GLN A 149 -25.44 10.45 -0.31
C GLN A 149 -26.24 9.38 0.44
#